data_AF-A0A2V7CF70-F1
#
_entry.id   AF-A0A2V7CF70-F1
#
_cell.length_a   1.000
_cell.length_b   1.000
_cell.length_c   1.000
_cell.angle_alpha   90.00
_cell.angle_beta   90.00
_cell.angle_gamma   90.00
#
_symmetry.space_group_name_H-M   'P 1'
#
loop_
_entity.id
_entity.type
_entity.pdbx_description
1 polymer ?
#
loop_
_entity_poly.entity_id
_entity_poly.type
_entity_poly.pdbx_seq_one_letter_code
_entity_poly.pdbx_strand_id
1 'polypeptide(L)'
;MSSSLSALLSATFAEPGYEHLVELIHQRDAAARRRLEALDVELYDARGGLLATRAVDPRQEVLDLGALVAEVLPSGGRALVLFDARYDERVFPYRPHHYAYLHRPASGDPPLYYAVNATLGGVPDRIGAPRLNNFETYLFRARRFAERYSLLLGSVARFAEVEARVSCYYAATSTTATVTLGPKRHAEIELALEHAGEPLTRVEVKALFRLATYVVGRRASSGSLVLFDHLFTYFK
;
A
#
# COMPACT_ATOMS: atom_id res chain seq x y z
N MET A 1 20.26 6.78 -23.60
CA MET A 1 18.88 6.31 -23.40
C MET A 1 18.74 5.99 -21.93
N SER A 2 18.25 6.94 -21.12
CA SER A 2 18.26 6.88 -19.65
C SER A 2 17.21 5.88 -19.16
N SER A 3 17.62 4.92 -18.35
CA SER A 3 16.89 3.67 -18.15
C SER A 3 15.70 3.82 -17.19
N SER A 4 14.52 3.41 -17.64
CA SER A 4 13.38 3.14 -16.75
C SER A 4 13.57 1.83 -15.96
N LEU A 5 14.69 1.12 -16.18
CA LEU A 5 15.00 -0.17 -15.56
C LEU A 5 15.37 -0.03 -14.08
N SER A 6 15.94 1.10 -13.69
CA SER A 6 16.31 1.44 -12.31
C SER A 6 15.18 2.04 -11.49
N ALA A 7 14.05 2.40 -12.12
CA ALA A 7 12.95 3.09 -11.47
C ALA A 7 12.00 2.11 -10.77
N LEU A 8 11.56 2.47 -9.57
CA LEU A 8 10.48 1.79 -8.86
C LEU A 8 9.56 2.83 -8.22
N LEU A 9 8.28 2.81 -8.58
CA LEU A 9 7.26 3.60 -7.90
C LEU A 9 6.51 2.70 -6.92
N SER A 10 6.68 2.94 -5.63
CA SER A 10 5.93 2.27 -4.58
C SER A 10 4.96 3.21 -3.90
N ALA A 11 3.93 2.68 -3.25
CA ALA A 11 2.91 3.49 -2.60
C ALA A 11 2.38 2.84 -1.30
N THR A 12 2.04 3.68 -0.33
CA THR A 12 1.33 3.28 0.89
C THR A 12 0.42 4.40 1.40
N PHE A 13 -0.21 4.18 2.56
CA PHE A 13 -1.05 5.18 3.21
C PHE A 13 -0.46 5.56 4.57
N ALA A 14 -0.33 6.85 4.83
CA ALA A 14 -0.05 7.34 6.17
C ALA A 14 -1.35 7.48 6.94
N GLU A 15 -1.48 6.72 8.04
CA GLU A 15 -2.65 6.74 8.90
C GLU A 15 -2.44 7.73 10.04
N PRO A 16 -3.41 8.63 10.31
CA PRO A 16 -3.25 9.63 11.35
C PRO A 16 -3.16 8.99 12.74
N GLY A 17 -2.23 9.49 13.56
CA GLY A 17 -2.04 9.04 14.93
C GLY A 17 -1.24 7.75 15.09
N TYR A 18 -0.56 7.28 14.04
CA TYR A 18 0.39 6.18 14.09
C TYR A 18 1.82 6.70 13.97
N GLU A 19 2.71 6.12 14.77
CA GLU A 19 4.12 6.06 14.42
C GLU A 19 4.25 5.20 13.17
N HIS A 20 4.79 5.79 12.12
CA HIS A 20 4.91 5.15 10.81
C HIS A 20 6.34 5.30 10.31
N LEU A 21 7.09 4.21 10.38
CA LEU A 21 8.49 4.16 9.96
C LEU A 21 8.61 3.29 8.71
N VAL A 22 9.38 3.76 7.72
CA VAL A 22 9.62 3.02 6.47
C VAL A 22 11.11 2.71 6.36
N GLU A 23 11.44 1.42 6.34
CA GLU A 23 12.78 0.94 6.04
C GLU A 23 13.10 1.14 4.56
N LEU A 24 14.13 1.94 4.29
CA LEU A 24 14.56 2.30 2.94
C LEU A 24 15.68 1.37 2.42
N ILE A 25 16.33 0.60 3.30
CA ILE A 25 17.50 -0.22 2.96
C ILE A 25 17.29 -1.68 3.37
N HIS A 26 17.42 -2.60 2.41
CA HIS A 26 17.45 -4.02 2.69
C HIS A 26 18.82 -4.52 3.14
N GLN A 27 18.84 -5.08 4.35
CA GLN A 27 19.99 -5.72 4.97
C GLN A 27 20.32 -7.08 4.32
N ARG A 28 21.16 -7.13 3.28
CA ARG A 28 21.94 -8.37 2.98
C ARG A 28 23.39 -8.20 2.51
N ASP A 29 23.91 -6.98 2.33
CA ASP A 29 25.34 -6.83 2.05
C ASP A 29 25.86 -5.45 2.46
N ALA A 30 26.71 -5.40 3.51
CA ALA A 30 27.30 -4.19 4.08
C ALA A 30 28.14 -3.38 3.09
N ALA A 31 28.83 -4.05 2.16
CA ALA A 31 29.65 -3.39 1.15
C ALA A 31 28.81 -2.83 -0.01
N ALA A 32 27.60 -3.35 -0.20
CA ALA A 32 26.72 -2.98 -1.30
C ALA A 32 25.51 -2.12 -0.89
N ARG A 33 25.46 -1.56 0.33
CA ARG A 33 24.26 -0.90 0.92
C ARG A 33 23.80 0.44 0.30
N ARG A 34 24.40 0.91 -0.79
CA ARG A 34 24.07 2.24 -1.38
C ARG A 34 23.65 2.14 -2.83
N ARG A 35 22.58 1.39 -3.03
CA ARG A 35 22.02 1.09 -4.36
C ARG A 35 20.84 1.97 -4.72
N LEU A 36 20.30 2.72 -3.76
CA LEU A 36 19.34 3.78 -3.99
C LEU A 36 20.16 5.04 -4.32
N GLU A 37 20.00 5.55 -5.53
CA GLU A 37 20.64 6.77 -6.02
C GLU A 37 19.83 8.02 -5.67
N ALA A 38 18.50 7.89 -5.72
CA ALA A 38 17.58 8.96 -5.37
C ALA A 38 16.27 8.37 -4.86
N LEU A 39 15.63 9.10 -3.95
CA LEU A 39 14.26 8.83 -3.50
C LEU A 39 13.52 10.13 -3.34
N ASP A 40 12.45 10.29 -4.11
CA ASP A 40 11.47 11.36 -3.92
C ASP A 40 10.20 10.77 -3.29
N VAL A 41 9.71 11.45 -2.26
CA VAL A 41 8.47 11.12 -1.57
C VAL A 41 7.43 12.19 -1.86
N GLU A 42 6.29 11.77 -2.38
CA GLU A 42 5.14 12.64 -2.65
C GLU A 42 3.96 12.27 -1.76
N LEU A 43 3.28 13.28 -1.23
CA LEU A 43 2.15 13.14 -0.31
C LEU A 43 0.90 13.72 -0.94
N TYR A 44 -0.20 12.97 -0.95
CA TYR A 44 -1.46 13.38 -1.57
C TYR A 44 -2.64 13.23 -0.61
N ASP A 45 -3.54 14.22 -0.63
CA ASP A 45 -4.81 14.15 0.10
C ASP A 45 -5.80 13.16 -0.57
N ALA A 46 -6.95 12.93 0.06
CA ALA A 46 -7.98 12.03 -0.46
C ALA A 46 -8.53 12.45 -1.83
N ARG A 47 -8.45 13.74 -2.17
CA ARG A 47 -8.93 14.31 -3.43
C ARG A 47 -7.86 14.32 -4.53
N GLY A 48 -6.65 13.84 -4.22
CA GLY A 48 -5.50 13.80 -5.13
C GLY A 48 -4.72 15.11 -5.19
N GLY A 49 -4.97 16.04 -4.27
CA GLY A 49 -4.18 17.26 -4.13
C GLY A 49 -2.81 16.96 -3.55
N LEU A 50 -1.75 17.46 -4.20
CA LEU A 50 -0.39 17.35 -3.70
C LEU A 50 -0.26 18.18 -2.42
N LEU A 51 0.18 17.54 -1.34
CA LEU A 51 0.43 18.15 -0.05
C LEU A 51 1.90 18.58 0.07
N ALA A 52 2.81 17.70 -0.32
CA ALA A 52 4.24 17.97 -0.32
C ALA A 52 5.02 16.98 -1.20
N THR A 53 6.19 17.44 -1.63
CA THR A 53 7.24 16.62 -2.23
C THR A 53 8.52 16.78 -1.40
N ARG A 54 9.20 15.68 -1.12
CA ARG A 54 10.45 15.65 -0.35
C ARG A 54 11.46 14.71 -1.01
N ALA A 55 12.63 15.24 -1.32
CA ALA A 55 13.80 14.41 -1.57
C ALA A 55 14.27 13.82 -0.23
N VAL A 56 14.50 12.52 -0.19
CA VAL A 56 15.00 11.79 0.97
C VAL A 56 16.45 11.40 0.71
N ASP A 57 17.33 11.56 1.71
CA ASP A 57 18.72 11.11 1.59
C ASP A 57 18.73 9.59 1.36
N PRO A 58 19.24 9.09 0.21
CA PRO A 58 19.30 7.66 -0.05
C PRO A 58 20.17 6.85 0.92
N ARG A 59 20.95 7.54 1.76
CA ARG A 59 21.75 6.93 2.83
C ARG A 59 20.98 6.74 4.13
N GLN A 60 19.78 7.33 4.25
CA GLN A 60 18.91 7.15 5.40
C GLN A 60 18.38 5.72 5.44
N GLU A 61 18.51 5.05 6.58
CA GLU A 61 18.04 3.66 6.73
C GLU A 61 16.53 3.58 6.97
N VAL A 62 15.99 4.54 7.72
CA VAL A 62 14.58 4.58 8.14
C VAL A 62 14.03 5.98 7.94
N LEU A 63 12.92 6.09 7.21
CA LEU A 63 12.14 7.32 7.08
C LEU A 63 11.02 7.34 8.12
N ASP A 64 10.97 8.38 8.95
CA ASP A 64 9.80 8.67 9.78
C ASP A 64 8.71 9.35 8.94
N LEU A 65 7.86 8.51 8.35
CA LEU A 65 6.75 8.97 7.53
C LEU A 65 5.65 9.62 8.38
N GLY A 66 5.49 9.19 9.64
CA GLY A 66 4.53 9.76 10.57
C GLY A 66 4.82 11.23 10.85
N ALA A 67 6.07 11.54 11.20
CA ALA A 67 6.52 12.91 11.41
C ALA A 67 6.36 13.77 10.14
N LEU A 68 6.77 13.24 8.99
CA LEU A 68 6.66 13.95 7.71
C LEU A 68 5.19 14.32 7.38
N VAL A 69 4.26 13.40 7.61
CA VAL A 69 2.83 13.65 7.35
C VAL A 69 2.25 14.64 8.38
N ALA A 70 2.66 14.54 9.65
CA ALA A 70 2.20 15.43 10.71
C ALA A 70 2.59 16.90 10.45
N GLU A 71 3.73 17.15 9.80
CA GLU A 71 4.16 18.50 9.39
C GLU A 71 3.22 19.12 8.34
N VAL A 72 2.68 18.32 7.41
CA VAL A 72 1.92 18.82 6.25
C VAL A 72 0.40 18.69 6.42
N LEU A 73 -0.07 17.80 7.28
CA LEU A 73 -1.48 17.55 7.59
C LEU A 73 -1.72 17.61 9.12
N PRO A 74 -1.52 18.77 9.77
CA PRO A 74 -1.65 18.89 11.23
C PRO A 74 -3.10 18.69 11.72
N SER A 75 -4.10 18.94 10.86
CA SER A 75 -5.52 18.72 11.17
C SER A 75 -5.92 17.23 11.21
N GLY A 76 -5.00 16.33 10.89
CA GLY A 76 -5.28 14.91 10.72
C GLY A 76 -5.94 14.60 9.38
N GLY A 77 -5.72 13.38 8.91
CA GLY A 77 -6.21 12.88 7.63
C GLY A 77 -5.28 11.79 7.11
N ARG A 78 -5.83 10.88 6.30
CA ARG A 78 -5.01 9.90 5.58
C ARG A 78 -4.34 10.58 4.39
N ALA A 79 -3.08 10.25 4.16
CA ALA A 79 -2.37 10.63 2.93
C ALA A 79 -2.02 9.39 2.12
N LEU A 80 -2.16 9.48 0.80
CA LEU A 80 -1.49 8.56 -0.12
C LEU A 80 -0.04 9.02 -0.23
N VAL A 81 0.89 8.10 -0.02
CA VAL A 81 2.33 8.36 -0.02
C VAL A 81 2.95 7.60 -1.18
N LEU A 82 3.63 8.30 -2.08
CA LEU A 82 4.35 7.70 -3.19
C LEU A 82 5.86 7.81 -2.95
N PHE A 83 6.57 6.74 -3.31
CA PHE A 83 8.03 6.63 -3.25
C PHE A 83 8.52 6.41 -4.68
N ASP A 84 9.07 7.44 -5.32
CA ASP A 84 9.77 7.33 -6.60
C ASP A 84 11.25 7.05 -6.31
N ALA A 85 11.59 5.76 -6.31
CA ALA A 85 12.94 5.29 -6.05
C ALA A 85 13.70 5.11 -7.36
N ARG A 86 14.95 5.58 -7.39
CA ARG A 86 15.92 5.34 -8.45
C ARG A 86 17.08 4.53 -7.91
N TYR A 87 17.32 3.37 -8.50
CA TYR A 87 18.39 2.48 -8.10
C TYR A 87 19.59 2.55 -9.06
N ASP A 88 20.80 2.27 -8.59
CA ASP A 88 21.98 2.10 -9.44
C ASP A 88 21.71 0.97 -10.44
N GLU A 89 21.86 1.24 -11.74
CA GLU A 89 21.59 0.27 -12.81
C GLU A 89 22.37 -1.05 -12.65
N ARG A 90 23.53 -1.02 -12.00
CA ARG A 90 24.39 -2.19 -11.73
C ARG A 90 23.74 -3.23 -10.81
N VAL A 91 22.65 -2.85 -10.15
CA VAL A 91 22.00 -3.67 -9.12
C VAL A 91 20.83 -4.46 -9.69
N PHE A 92 20.46 -4.17 -10.94
CA PHE A 92 19.48 -4.91 -11.70
C PHE A 92 19.87 -6.40 -11.82
N PRO A 93 18.91 -7.34 -11.73
CA PRO A 93 17.47 -7.15 -11.61
C PRO A 93 16.95 -6.96 -10.18
N TYR A 94 17.82 -6.82 -9.17
CA TYR A 94 17.41 -6.73 -7.77
C TYR A 94 16.99 -5.31 -7.40
N ARG A 95 15.68 -5.07 -7.28
CA ARG A 95 15.09 -3.85 -6.73
C ARG A 95 14.55 -4.15 -5.33
N PRO A 96 15.16 -3.63 -4.26
CA PRO A 96 14.68 -3.88 -2.91
C PRO A 96 13.26 -3.34 -2.71
N HIS A 97 12.43 -4.07 -1.97
CA HIS A 97 11.13 -3.57 -1.53
C HIS A 97 11.33 -2.66 -0.31
N HIS A 98 10.46 -1.67 -0.12
CA HIS A 98 10.40 -0.98 1.17
C HIS A 98 9.48 -1.76 2.10
N TYR A 99 9.83 -1.79 3.38
CA TYR A 99 8.99 -2.36 4.44
C TYR A 99 8.64 -1.27 5.43
N ALA A 100 7.46 -1.35 6.01
CA ALA A 100 6.94 -0.34 6.89
C ALA A 100 6.50 -0.94 8.22
N TYR A 101 6.71 -0.16 9.26
CA TYR A 101 6.29 -0.37 10.63
C TYR A 101 5.20 0.63 10.98
N LEU A 102 4.12 0.14 11.58
CA LEU A 102 3.01 0.95 12.07
C LEU A 102 2.71 0.58 13.52
N HIS A 103 2.70 1.58 14.39
CA HIS A 103 2.31 1.40 15.78
C HIS A 103 1.54 2.62 16.29
N ARG A 104 0.49 2.38 17.06
CA ARG A 104 -0.28 3.46 17.67
C ARG A 104 0.28 3.73 19.08
N PRO A 105 0.82 4.91 19.36
CA PRO A 105 1.32 5.23 20.70
C PRO A 105 0.27 4.98 21.78
N ALA A 106 0.69 4.44 22.91
CA ALA A 106 -0.15 4.07 24.05
C ALA A 106 -1.25 3.02 23.78
N SER A 107 -1.26 2.37 22.60
CA SER A 107 -2.12 1.23 22.33
C SER A 107 -1.58 -0.05 22.98
N GLY A 108 -2.47 -0.95 23.40
CA GLY A 108 -2.12 -2.31 23.80
C GLY A 108 -2.07 -3.30 22.62
N ASP A 109 -2.45 -2.85 21.41
CA ASP A 109 -2.39 -3.66 20.20
C ASP A 109 -0.92 -3.81 19.71
N PRO A 110 -0.53 -4.97 19.15
CA PRO A 110 0.82 -5.17 18.65
C PRO A 110 1.12 -4.26 17.45
N PRO A 111 2.40 -3.92 17.22
CA PRO A 111 2.81 -3.22 16.00
C PRO A 111 2.57 -4.07 14.75
N LEU A 112 2.38 -3.39 13.62
CA LEU A 112 2.20 -4.00 12.31
C LEU A 112 3.45 -3.80 11.47
N TYR A 113 3.86 -4.85 10.76
CA TYR A 113 4.96 -4.83 9.80
C TYR A 113 4.42 -5.29 8.45
N TYR A 114 4.68 -4.53 7.39
CA TYR A 114 4.12 -4.84 6.08
C TYR A 114 5.00 -4.35 4.92
N ALA A 115 4.77 -4.89 3.73
CA ALA A 115 5.48 -4.47 2.52
C ALA A 115 4.81 -3.25 1.86
N VAL A 116 5.60 -2.24 1.48
CA VAL A 116 5.13 -1.11 0.68
C VAL A 116 4.81 -1.60 -0.74
N ASN A 117 3.65 -1.24 -1.28
CA ASN A 117 3.14 -1.77 -2.54
C ASN A 117 3.93 -1.21 -3.72
N ALA A 118 4.68 -2.05 -4.42
CA ALA A 118 5.36 -1.71 -5.66
C ALA A 118 4.36 -1.52 -6.81
N THR A 119 3.93 -0.28 -7.08
CA THR A 119 2.86 0.03 -8.04
C THR A 119 3.33 0.11 -9.51
N LEU A 120 4.54 0.58 -9.79
CA LEU A 120 5.14 0.57 -11.14
C LEU A 120 6.64 0.22 -11.04
N GLY A 121 7.18 -0.43 -12.06
CA GLY A 121 8.61 -0.83 -12.07
C GLY A 121 8.92 -2.07 -11.21
N GLY A 122 7.90 -2.85 -10.81
CA GLY A 122 8.08 -4.15 -10.13
C GLY A 122 8.85 -5.16 -10.99
N VAL A 123 9.41 -6.21 -10.36
CA VAL A 123 10.31 -7.25 -10.92
C VAL A 123 10.04 -7.57 -12.40
N PRO A 124 11.08 -7.64 -13.26
CA PRO A 124 10.89 -7.92 -14.69
C PRO A 124 10.33 -9.33 -14.85
N ASP A 125 9.17 -9.45 -15.53
CA ASP A 125 8.61 -10.55 -16.35
C ASP A 125 8.98 -12.03 -16.08
N ARG A 126 9.60 -12.39 -14.95
CA ARG A 126 9.95 -13.77 -14.61
C ARG A 126 8.74 -14.56 -14.14
N ILE A 127 7.61 -13.90 -13.92
CA ILE A 127 6.33 -14.54 -13.71
C ILE A 127 5.48 -14.10 -14.89
N GLY A 128 5.28 -14.98 -15.87
CA GLY A 128 4.31 -14.80 -16.95
C GLY A 128 2.88 -14.75 -16.40
N ALA A 129 2.58 -13.73 -15.60
CA ALA A 129 1.33 -13.50 -14.92
C ALA A 129 0.55 -12.42 -15.70
N PRO A 130 -0.25 -12.77 -16.72
CA PRO A 130 -1.07 -11.82 -17.49
C PRO A 130 -2.18 -11.12 -16.68
N ARG A 131 -2.14 -11.21 -15.35
CA ARG A 131 -3.13 -10.72 -14.39
C ARG A 131 -2.52 -9.79 -13.34
N LEU A 132 -1.50 -9.00 -13.71
CA LEU A 132 -0.69 -8.14 -12.83
C LEU A 132 -1.48 -7.17 -11.92
N ASN A 133 -2.77 -6.95 -12.20
CA ASN A 133 -3.65 -6.03 -11.47
C ASN A 133 -4.87 -6.71 -10.83
N ASN A 134 -4.87 -8.06 -10.78
CA ASN A 134 -5.89 -8.83 -10.08
C ASN A 134 -5.30 -9.32 -8.76
N PHE A 135 -5.91 -8.88 -7.66
CA PHE A 135 -5.48 -9.27 -6.32
C PHE A 135 -6.64 -9.93 -5.59
N GLU A 136 -6.34 -10.93 -4.77
CA GLU A 136 -7.33 -11.55 -3.90
C GLU A 136 -6.75 -11.85 -2.52
N THR A 137 -7.59 -11.79 -1.50
CA THR A 137 -7.25 -12.21 -0.15
C THR A 137 -8.29 -13.17 0.42
N TYR A 138 -7.81 -14.09 1.25
CA TYR A 138 -8.60 -15.10 1.96
C TYR A 138 -8.51 -14.95 3.48
N LEU A 139 -7.97 -13.83 3.97
CA LEU A 139 -7.76 -13.58 5.41
C LEU A 139 -9.04 -13.75 6.25
N PHE A 140 -10.21 -13.58 5.64
CA PHE A 140 -11.51 -13.75 6.27
C PHE A 140 -11.91 -15.20 6.54
N ARG A 141 -11.28 -16.18 5.88
CA ARG A 141 -11.52 -17.62 6.13
C ARG A 141 -10.89 -18.10 7.44
N ALA A 142 -9.88 -17.39 7.93
CA ALA A 142 -9.29 -17.63 9.24
C ALA A 142 -10.11 -16.95 10.35
N ARG A 143 -9.68 -17.10 11.61
CA ARG A 143 -10.30 -16.38 12.74
C ARG A 143 -10.41 -14.89 12.43
N ARG A 144 -11.47 -14.22 12.92
CA ARG A 144 -11.58 -12.75 12.83
C ARG A 144 -10.45 -12.10 13.63
N PHE A 145 -9.50 -11.47 12.93
CA PHE A 145 -8.39 -10.71 13.53
C PHE A 145 -8.80 -9.28 13.89
N ALA A 146 -9.85 -8.78 13.24
CA ALA A 146 -10.44 -7.48 13.47
C ALA A 146 -11.97 -7.58 13.48
N GLU A 147 -12.64 -6.53 13.96
CA GLU A 147 -14.09 -6.43 14.01
C GLU A 147 -14.65 -5.59 12.85
N ARG A 148 -13.83 -4.74 12.24
CA ARG A 148 -14.15 -3.98 11.02
C ARG A 148 -13.04 -4.17 10.00
N TYR A 149 -13.41 -4.33 8.73
CA TYR A 149 -12.45 -4.47 7.64
C TYR A 149 -12.77 -3.48 6.52
N SER A 150 -11.73 -3.03 5.84
CA SER A 150 -11.87 -2.14 4.70
C SER A 150 -10.77 -2.39 3.68
N LEU A 151 -11.02 -2.02 2.42
CA LEU A 151 -10.00 -1.89 1.40
C LEU A 151 -9.52 -0.45 1.31
N LEU A 152 -8.22 -0.23 1.39
CA LEU A 152 -7.62 1.04 0.98
C LEU A 152 -7.16 0.92 -0.47
N LEU A 153 -7.69 1.78 -1.33
CA LEU A 153 -7.32 1.88 -2.73
C LEU A 153 -6.74 3.27 -3.02
N GLY A 154 -5.62 3.33 -3.73
CA GLY A 154 -4.95 4.56 -4.12
C GLY A 154 -4.51 4.53 -5.57
N SER A 155 -4.88 5.55 -6.33
CA SER A 155 -4.48 5.72 -7.72
C SER A 155 -3.10 6.35 -7.80
N VAL A 156 -2.16 5.70 -8.51
CA VAL A 156 -0.87 6.32 -8.85
C VAL A 156 -0.88 6.99 -10.21
N ALA A 157 -2.00 6.94 -10.93
CA ALA A 157 -2.15 7.55 -12.24
C ALA A 157 -1.93 9.07 -12.16
N ARG A 158 -1.27 9.62 -13.18
CA ARG A 158 -0.96 11.05 -13.26
C ARG A 158 -2.08 11.87 -13.90
N PHE A 159 -2.82 11.29 -14.84
CA PHE A 159 -3.74 12.06 -15.70
C PHE A 159 -5.12 11.42 -15.88
N ALA A 160 -5.23 10.10 -15.72
CA ALA A 160 -6.46 9.37 -16.00
C ALA A 160 -7.12 8.90 -14.71
N GLU A 161 -8.45 8.80 -14.76
CA GLU A 161 -9.19 8.03 -13.77
C GLU A 161 -8.89 6.54 -13.92
N VAL A 162 -8.94 5.82 -12.80
CA VAL A 162 -8.79 4.37 -12.75
C VAL A 162 -10.06 3.78 -12.17
N GLU A 163 -10.63 2.83 -12.89
CA GLU A 163 -11.74 2.03 -12.40
C GLU A 163 -11.21 0.72 -11.80
N ALA A 164 -11.63 0.44 -10.57
CA ALA A 164 -11.40 -0.81 -9.88
C ALA A 164 -12.73 -1.52 -9.63
N ARG A 165 -12.85 -2.75 -10.09
CA ARG A 165 -13.93 -3.65 -9.74
C ARG A 165 -13.55 -4.40 -8.46
N VAL A 166 -14.32 -4.20 -7.41
CA VAL A 166 -14.17 -4.90 -6.12
C VAL A 166 -15.28 -5.95 -6.02
N SER A 167 -14.90 -7.23 -5.94
CA SER A 167 -15.83 -8.35 -5.78
C SER A 167 -15.63 -8.99 -4.40
N CYS A 168 -16.70 -9.07 -3.61
CA CYS A 168 -16.71 -9.73 -2.31
C CYS A 168 -17.49 -11.05 -2.42
N TYR A 169 -16.92 -12.14 -1.92
CA TYR A 169 -17.48 -13.49 -2.04
C TYR A 169 -17.93 -14.03 -0.68
N TYR A 170 -19.17 -14.49 -0.61
CA TYR A 170 -19.85 -14.99 0.58
C TYR A 170 -20.42 -16.37 0.29
N ALA A 171 -19.68 -17.44 0.59
CA ALA A 171 -20.01 -18.85 0.31
C ALA A 171 -20.67 -19.11 -1.06
N ALA A 172 -21.99 -19.00 -1.17
CA ALA A 172 -22.78 -19.23 -2.38
C ALA A 172 -23.07 -17.97 -3.23
N THR A 173 -22.77 -16.77 -2.74
CA THR A 173 -23.09 -15.49 -3.39
C THR A 173 -21.87 -14.58 -3.52
N SER A 174 -22.00 -13.52 -4.33
CA SER A 174 -20.99 -12.48 -4.42
C SER A 174 -21.63 -11.12 -4.69
N THR A 175 -21.04 -10.07 -4.12
CA THR A 175 -21.36 -8.69 -4.48
C THR A 175 -20.22 -8.09 -5.28
N THR A 176 -20.52 -7.13 -6.13
CA THR A 176 -19.51 -6.41 -6.91
C THR A 176 -19.84 -4.94 -6.95
N ALA A 177 -18.83 -4.10 -6.71
CA ALA A 177 -18.90 -2.66 -6.83
C ALA A 177 -17.78 -2.16 -7.74
N THR A 178 -18.04 -1.08 -8.47
CA THR A 178 -17.01 -0.33 -9.20
C THR A 178 -16.63 0.89 -8.38
N VAL A 179 -15.32 1.11 -8.23
CA VAL A 179 -14.75 2.27 -7.57
C VAL A 179 -13.92 3.04 -8.58
N THR A 180 -14.30 4.28 -8.84
CA THR A 180 -13.59 5.17 -9.75
C THR A 180 -12.74 6.13 -8.95
N LEU A 181 -11.42 6.09 -9.17
CA LEU A 181 -10.46 6.98 -8.53
C LEU A 181 -9.85 7.92 -9.57
N GLY A 182 -9.97 9.22 -9.34
CA GLY A 182 -9.22 10.22 -10.10
C GLY A 182 -7.69 10.10 -9.88
N PRO A 183 -6.89 10.86 -10.65
CA PRO A 183 -5.43 10.90 -10.47
C PRO A 183 -5.04 11.19 -9.03
N LYS A 184 -4.12 10.38 -8.48
CA LYS A 184 -3.59 10.51 -7.10
C LYS A 184 -4.62 10.42 -5.97
N ARG A 185 -5.89 10.12 -6.28
CA ARG A 185 -6.96 9.96 -5.28
C ARG A 185 -6.83 8.66 -4.54
N HIS A 186 -7.40 8.62 -3.34
CA HIS A 186 -7.53 7.40 -2.58
C HIS A 186 -8.86 7.32 -1.85
N ALA A 187 -9.28 6.08 -1.55
CA ALA A 187 -10.52 5.79 -0.86
C ALA A 187 -10.37 4.60 0.09
N GLU A 188 -11.17 4.59 1.15
CA GLU A 188 -11.39 3.45 2.03
C GLU A 188 -12.79 2.91 1.76
N ILE A 189 -12.88 1.62 1.45
CA ILE A 189 -14.14 0.94 1.11
C ILE A 189 -14.42 -0.06 2.20
N GLU A 190 -15.50 0.14 2.93
CA GLU A 190 -15.91 -0.79 3.97
C GLU A 190 -16.29 -2.15 3.37
N LEU A 191 -15.82 -3.23 4.01
CA LEU A 191 -16.13 -4.59 3.62
C LEU A 191 -17.20 -5.14 4.54
N ALA A 192 -18.36 -5.47 3.98
CA ALA A 192 -19.39 -6.20 4.72
C ALA A 192 -18.83 -7.58 5.10
N LEU A 193 -18.80 -7.89 6.40
CA LEU A 193 -18.31 -9.18 6.88
C LEU A 193 -19.33 -10.30 6.75
N GLU A 194 -20.57 -9.96 6.42
CA GLU A 194 -21.68 -10.86 6.19
C GLU A 194 -22.58 -10.30 5.10
N HIS A 195 -23.12 -11.18 4.26
CA HIS A 195 -24.16 -10.84 3.29
C HIS A 195 -25.17 -11.98 3.22
N ALA A 196 -26.44 -11.68 3.46
CA ALA A 196 -27.52 -12.66 3.49
C ALA A 196 -27.24 -13.87 4.44
N GLY A 197 -26.66 -13.61 5.62
CA GLY A 197 -26.31 -14.64 6.60
C GLY A 197 -24.99 -15.38 6.32
N GLU A 198 -24.35 -15.13 5.18
CA GLU A 198 -23.11 -15.80 4.79
C GLU A 198 -21.88 -14.94 5.09
N PRO A 199 -20.83 -15.47 5.72
CA PRO A 199 -19.63 -14.70 6.06
C PRO A 199 -18.79 -14.39 4.82
N LEU A 200 -18.11 -13.24 4.85
CA LEU A 200 -17.12 -12.89 3.83
C LEU A 200 -15.99 -13.91 3.83
N THR A 201 -15.66 -14.44 2.66
CA THR A 201 -14.61 -15.47 2.50
C THR A 201 -13.45 -15.00 1.64
N ARG A 202 -13.72 -14.11 0.68
CA ARG A 202 -12.71 -13.60 -0.25
C ARG A 202 -13.09 -12.21 -0.72
N VAL A 203 -12.07 -11.39 -0.92
CA VAL A 203 -12.20 -10.12 -1.64
C VAL A 203 -11.24 -10.15 -2.82
N GLU A 204 -11.75 -9.80 -3.99
CA GLU A 204 -10.99 -9.67 -5.24
C GLU A 204 -11.05 -8.21 -5.72
N VAL A 205 -9.93 -7.67 -6.16
CA VAL A 205 -9.84 -6.35 -6.81
C VAL A 205 -9.28 -6.54 -8.21
N LYS A 206 -9.98 -6.03 -9.22
CA LYS A 206 -9.55 -6.02 -10.62
C LYS A 206 -9.52 -4.60 -11.15
N ALA A 207 -8.40 -4.17 -11.73
CA ALA A 207 -8.28 -2.85 -12.36
C ALA A 207 -7.41 -2.93 -13.62
N LEU A 208 -7.59 -2.00 -14.57
CA LEU A 208 -6.73 -1.93 -15.76
C LEU A 208 -5.31 -1.48 -15.42
N PHE A 209 -5.16 -0.65 -14.39
CA PHE A 209 -3.88 -0.14 -13.89
C PHE A 209 -3.67 -0.59 -12.46
N ARG A 210 -2.40 -0.74 -12.07
CA ARG A 210 -2.05 -1.12 -10.70
C ARG A 210 -2.40 0.00 -9.73
N LEU A 211 -3.01 -0.37 -8.62
CA LEU A 211 -3.35 0.52 -7.51
C LEU A 211 -2.49 0.21 -6.28
N ALA A 212 -2.35 1.22 -5.42
CA ALA A 212 -1.96 0.99 -4.03
C ALA A 212 -3.15 0.33 -3.33
N THR A 213 -3.04 -0.96 -3.03
CA THR A 213 -4.16 -1.79 -2.54
C THR A 213 -3.77 -2.47 -1.23
N TYR A 214 -4.52 -2.18 -0.17
CA TYR A 214 -4.33 -2.79 1.15
C TYR A 214 -5.67 -3.25 1.73
N VAL A 215 -5.65 -4.34 2.48
CA VAL A 215 -6.75 -4.73 3.37
C VAL A 215 -6.37 -4.28 4.77
N VAL A 216 -7.23 -3.47 5.37
CA VAL A 216 -7.06 -3.00 6.74
C VAL A 216 -8.13 -3.59 7.64
N GLY A 217 -7.74 -3.88 8.88
CA GLY A 217 -8.62 -4.38 9.92
C GLY A 217 -8.48 -3.50 11.16
N ARG A 218 -9.62 -3.14 11.76
CA ARG A 218 -9.68 -2.24 12.91
C ARG A 218 -10.45 -2.83 14.08
N ARG A 219 -10.01 -2.47 15.27
CA ARG A 219 -10.76 -2.67 16.52
C ARG A 219 -12.08 -1.90 16.50
N ALA A 220 -13.16 -2.53 16.94
CA ALA A 220 -14.44 -1.85 17.10
C ALA A 220 -14.38 -0.74 18.17
N SER A 221 -13.78 -1.05 19.33
CA SER A 221 -13.76 -0.17 20.50
C SER A 221 -12.80 1.02 20.38
N SER A 222 -11.58 0.80 19.86
CA SER A 222 -10.53 1.84 19.80
C SER A 222 -10.33 2.44 18.40
N GLY A 223 -10.84 1.79 17.36
CA GLY A 223 -10.51 2.12 15.97
C GLY A 223 -9.05 1.82 15.56
N SER A 224 -8.26 1.23 16.46
CA SER A 224 -6.86 0.89 16.19
C SER A 224 -6.73 -0.13 15.06
N LEU A 225 -5.74 0.05 14.20
CA LEU A 225 -5.33 -0.91 13.19
C LEU A 225 -4.71 -2.12 13.86
N VAL A 226 -5.20 -3.28 13.47
CA VAL A 226 -4.67 -4.60 13.88
C VAL A 226 -4.37 -5.49 12.69
N LEU A 227 -4.63 -4.97 11.48
CA LEU A 227 -4.24 -5.56 10.21
C LEU A 227 -4.01 -4.40 9.23
N PHE A 228 -2.89 -4.45 8.53
CA PHE A 228 -2.58 -3.56 7.40
C PHE A 228 -1.76 -4.39 6.42
N ASP A 229 -2.45 -5.13 5.57
CA ASP A 229 -1.81 -6.14 4.72
C ASP A 229 -1.90 -5.76 3.24
N HIS A 230 -0.78 -5.92 2.56
CA HIS A 230 -0.71 -5.69 1.13
C HIS A 230 -1.42 -6.83 0.40
N LEU A 231 -2.34 -6.49 -0.50
CA LEU A 231 -2.99 -7.46 -1.35
C LEU A 231 -1.99 -7.99 -2.38
N PHE A 232 -1.33 -9.10 -2.07
CA PHE A 232 -0.55 -9.88 -3.04
C PHE A 232 -1.43 -10.89 -3.78
N THR A 233 -1.06 -11.19 -5.02
CA THR A 233 -1.66 -12.30 -5.77
C THR A 233 -1.19 -13.61 -5.16
N TYR A 234 -1.98 -14.21 -4.27
CA TYR A 234 -1.75 -15.58 -3.81
C TYR A 234 -2.29 -16.55 -4.87
N PHE A 235 -1.50 -16.83 -5.91
CA PHE A 235 -1.69 -18.09 -6.63
C PHE A 235 -1.22 -19.21 -5.70
N LYS A 236 -2.15 -20.04 -5.24
CA LYS A 236 -1.83 -21.41 -4.86
C LYS A 236 -2.07 -22.32 -6.07
#